data_AF-A0A7S1BFR1-F1
#
_entry.id   AF-A0A7S1BFR1-F1
#
_cell.length_a   1.000
_cell.length_b   1.000
_cell.length_c   1.000
_cell.angle_alpha   90.00
_cell.angle_beta   90.00
_cell.angle_gamma   90.00
#
_symmetry.space_group_name_H-M   'P 1'
#
loop_
_entity.id
_entity.type
_entity.pdbx_description
1 polymer ?
#
loop_
_entity_poly.entity_id
_entity_poly.type
_entity_poly.pdbx_seq_one_letter_code
_entity_poly.pdbx_strand_id
1 'polypeptide(L)'
;MSTTRTISLPPSPGCLASAIKTLHSITESSSVSIVASDKKECSGVMTTVHTPSNSITGRPSHAVSTEGVSGAVRALDSAEPSACLLGATAEERGKVESWIENVESNLLTMLGAEVKVTLAKSVAEEYVGIVSKHLSVEKGAYLVGDYLTAADVITACVLAELMGKVGGMKCADGLRKWMETVAVGACGMKLELGEEKSAAASKEEKPAAATSSDGSISILTDSASVPILATLGSISHTTYTHSSAKTVEELLVACPLPPLPGAPDGTHTKNLFLKDKKHGSFLVTAHPESDTNTKGLAKHLKLTGKVNLRFADVAHLDKCLGCEPGHVGPMCISNDKEKIVTVVLDSKIAKAEAVYSHPGRNDMSTVMAGKELVKDNQEGTRHEIVLVD
;
A
#
# COMPACT_ATOMS: atom_id res chain seq x y z
N MET A 1 -17.89 27.07 5.30
CA MET A 1 -18.94 26.75 4.30
C MET A 1 -18.63 25.37 3.76
N SER A 2 -19.50 24.39 4.00
CA SER A 2 -19.33 23.03 3.48
C SER A 2 -19.58 23.06 1.97
N THR A 3 -18.50 22.95 1.19
CA THR A 3 -18.53 22.96 -0.27
C THR A 3 -19.14 21.65 -0.75
N THR A 4 -20.45 21.63 -0.94
CA THR A 4 -21.14 20.48 -1.51
C THR A 4 -20.86 20.44 -3.02
N ARG A 5 -20.18 19.41 -3.52
CA ARG A 5 -19.96 19.18 -4.96
C ARG A 5 -20.47 17.79 -5.35
N THR A 6 -21.24 17.73 -6.43
CA THR A 6 -21.86 16.52 -6.99
C THR A 6 -20.80 15.61 -7.61
N ILE A 7 -20.88 14.30 -7.32
CA ILE A 7 -20.06 13.27 -7.95
C ILE A 7 -20.83 12.73 -9.16
N SER A 8 -20.22 12.70 -10.33
CA SER A 8 -20.73 12.01 -11.52
C SER A 8 -19.69 10.99 -11.95
N LEU A 9 -20.10 9.72 -12.03
CA LEU A 9 -19.30 8.63 -12.56
C LEU A 9 -19.84 8.24 -13.93
N PRO A 10 -18.99 7.90 -14.91
CA PRO A 10 -19.45 7.39 -16.19
C PRO A 10 -20.19 6.06 -15.96
N PRO A 11 -21.35 5.84 -16.62
CA PRO A 11 -22.10 4.60 -16.48
C PRO A 11 -21.34 3.48 -17.21
N SER A 12 -20.62 2.64 -16.49
CA SER A 12 -20.12 1.37 -17.04
C SER A 12 -21.13 0.26 -16.74
N PRO A 13 -21.47 -0.60 -17.71
CA PRO A 13 -22.27 -1.79 -17.42
C PRO A 13 -21.46 -2.76 -16.55
N GLY A 14 -21.86 -2.94 -15.29
CA GLY A 14 -21.35 -3.99 -14.40
C GLY A 14 -20.42 -3.53 -13.28
N CYS A 15 -20.92 -2.80 -12.27
CA CYS A 15 -20.13 -2.41 -11.09
C CYS A 15 -19.51 -3.59 -10.34
N LEU A 16 -20.17 -4.74 -10.36
CA LEU A 16 -19.78 -5.95 -9.64
C LEU A 16 -18.69 -6.71 -10.37
N ALA A 17 -18.83 -6.87 -11.69
CA ALA A 17 -17.75 -7.36 -12.52
C ALA A 17 -16.53 -6.44 -12.42
N SER A 18 -16.73 -5.13 -12.33
CA SER A 18 -15.63 -4.18 -12.08
C SER A 18 -15.00 -4.36 -10.71
N ALA A 19 -15.79 -4.44 -9.64
CA ALA A 19 -15.30 -4.64 -8.28
C ALA A 19 -14.53 -5.96 -8.14
N ILE A 20 -15.02 -7.04 -8.74
CA ILE A 20 -14.37 -8.36 -8.73
C ILE A 20 -13.07 -8.36 -9.55
N LYS A 21 -13.04 -7.70 -10.72
CA LYS A 21 -11.81 -7.52 -11.50
C LYS A 21 -10.78 -6.67 -10.75
N THR A 22 -11.25 -5.66 -10.05
CA THR A 22 -10.43 -4.83 -9.17
C THR A 22 -9.86 -5.65 -8.01
N LEU A 23 -10.67 -6.45 -7.33
CA LEU A 23 -10.18 -7.38 -6.30
C LEU A 23 -9.16 -8.36 -6.86
N HIS A 24 -9.37 -8.86 -8.08
CA HIS A 24 -8.38 -9.72 -8.76
C HIS A 24 -7.06 -9.00 -9.02
N SER A 25 -7.11 -7.75 -9.47
CA SER A 25 -5.89 -6.97 -9.71
C SER A 25 -5.05 -6.74 -8.45
N ILE A 26 -5.68 -6.73 -7.28
CA ILE A 26 -5.01 -6.63 -5.97
C ILE A 26 -4.32 -7.95 -5.60
N THR A 27 -4.74 -9.10 -6.14
CA THR A 27 -4.24 -10.42 -5.70
C THR A 27 -2.83 -10.81 -6.21
N GLU A 28 -2.08 -9.93 -6.90
CA GLU A 28 -0.68 -10.07 -7.39
C GLU A 28 -0.32 -11.37 -8.17
N SER A 29 -1.26 -12.30 -8.33
CA SER A 29 -1.03 -13.61 -8.92
C SER A 29 -1.41 -13.58 -10.40
N SER A 30 -0.39 -13.56 -11.27
CA SER A 30 -0.55 -13.79 -12.71
C SER A 30 -1.09 -15.19 -13.06
N SER A 31 -1.24 -16.06 -12.06
CA SER A 31 -1.69 -17.43 -12.17
C SER A 31 -3.20 -17.54 -12.24
N VAL A 32 -3.93 -16.77 -11.42
CA VAL A 32 -5.38 -16.87 -11.30
C VAL A 32 -6.04 -16.09 -12.42
N SER A 33 -6.99 -16.69 -13.15
CA SER A 33 -7.81 -15.98 -14.12
C SER A 33 -9.28 -15.94 -13.68
N ILE A 34 -9.88 -14.76 -13.74
CA ILE A 34 -11.28 -14.56 -13.38
C ILE A 34 -12.09 -14.26 -14.64
N VAL A 35 -13.14 -15.05 -14.83
CA VAL A 35 -14.19 -14.75 -15.79
C VAL A 35 -15.43 -14.37 -14.99
N ALA A 36 -15.69 -13.06 -14.91
CA ALA A 36 -16.94 -12.52 -14.38
C ALA A 36 -17.89 -12.24 -15.56
N SER A 37 -19.05 -12.88 -15.56
CA SER A 37 -20.10 -12.63 -16.56
C SER A 37 -21.31 -12.02 -15.89
N ASP A 38 -21.68 -10.81 -16.30
CA ASP A 38 -22.90 -10.14 -15.85
C ASP A 38 -24.11 -10.76 -16.53
N LYS A 39 -25.04 -11.30 -15.73
CA LYS A 39 -26.43 -11.42 -16.19
C LYS A 39 -27.05 -10.02 -16.19
N LYS A 40 -28.04 -9.80 -17.07
CA LYS A 40 -28.71 -8.51 -17.33
C LYS A 40 -29.32 -7.80 -16.09
N GLU A 41 -29.34 -8.45 -14.94
CA GLU A 41 -29.83 -7.95 -13.66
C GLU A 41 -28.71 -8.13 -12.63
N CYS A 42 -28.41 -7.07 -11.86
CA CYS A 42 -27.27 -7.00 -10.92
C CYS A 42 -27.28 -8.06 -9.80
N SER A 43 -28.27 -8.96 -9.75
CA SER A 43 -28.41 -10.01 -8.74
C SER A 43 -27.70 -11.33 -9.07
N GLY A 44 -27.17 -11.50 -10.29
CA GLY A 44 -26.71 -12.81 -10.78
C GLY A 44 -25.32 -12.82 -11.40
N VAL A 45 -24.32 -12.19 -10.77
CA VAL A 45 -22.93 -12.26 -11.26
C VAL A 45 -22.39 -13.66 -10.99
N MET A 46 -22.20 -14.41 -12.07
CA MET A 46 -21.48 -15.68 -12.03
C MET A 46 -19.99 -15.39 -12.16
N THR A 47 -19.23 -15.76 -11.13
CA THR A 47 -17.78 -15.61 -11.10
C THR A 47 -17.13 -16.98 -11.12
N THR A 48 -16.38 -17.25 -12.18
CA THR A 48 -15.53 -18.44 -12.24
C THR A 48 -14.08 -18.04 -11.98
N VAL A 49 -13.53 -18.57 -10.90
CA VAL A 49 -12.11 -18.41 -10.53
C VAL A 49 -11.36 -19.64 -11.01
N HIS A 50 -10.42 -19.46 -11.93
CA HIS A 50 -9.54 -20.51 -12.42
C HIS A 50 -8.20 -20.43 -11.72
N THR A 51 -7.84 -21.51 -11.00
CA THR A 51 -6.50 -21.70 -10.45
C THR A 51 -5.73 -22.65 -11.37
N PRO A 52 -4.55 -22.26 -11.87
CA PRO A 52 -3.77 -23.08 -12.78
C PRO A 52 -3.09 -24.21 -12.00
N SER A 53 -2.72 -25.27 -12.71
CA SER A 53 -1.98 -26.35 -12.08
C SER A 53 -0.60 -25.85 -11.65
N ASN A 54 -0.18 -26.25 -10.45
CA ASN A 54 1.16 -25.97 -9.94
C ASN A 54 1.95 -27.27 -10.01
N SER A 55 2.85 -27.37 -11.00
CA SER A 55 3.70 -28.53 -11.25
C SER A 55 4.74 -28.77 -10.15
N ILE A 56 5.07 -27.74 -9.36
CA ILE A 56 6.03 -27.81 -8.24
C ILE A 56 5.35 -28.40 -6.99
N THR A 57 4.09 -28.06 -6.73
CA THR A 57 3.34 -28.55 -5.56
C THR A 57 2.40 -29.72 -5.88
N GLY A 58 2.29 -30.13 -7.15
CA GLY A 58 1.37 -31.18 -7.62
C GLY A 58 -0.11 -30.80 -7.54
N ARG A 59 -0.45 -29.51 -7.44
CA ARG A 59 -1.84 -29.04 -7.32
C ARG A 59 -2.50 -29.09 -8.71
N PRO A 60 -3.61 -29.83 -8.90
CA PRO A 60 -4.31 -29.84 -10.19
C PRO A 60 -5.00 -28.49 -10.43
N SER A 61 -5.20 -28.15 -11.70
CA SER A 61 -5.98 -26.96 -12.06
C SER A 61 -7.41 -27.11 -11.56
N HIS A 62 -7.94 -26.10 -10.87
CA HIS A 62 -9.28 -26.12 -10.30
C HIS A 62 -10.04 -24.87 -10.70
N ALA A 63 -11.28 -25.04 -11.15
CA ALA A 63 -12.19 -23.96 -11.49
C ALA A 63 -13.36 -23.98 -10.50
N VAL A 64 -13.57 -22.88 -9.79
CA VAL A 64 -14.68 -22.72 -8.85
C VAL A 64 -15.62 -21.67 -9.41
N SER A 65 -16.86 -22.07 -9.70
CA SER A 65 -17.93 -21.15 -10.07
C SER A 65 -18.78 -20.82 -8.85
N THR A 66 -18.97 -19.53 -8.61
CA THR A 66 -19.79 -19.02 -7.51
C THR A 66 -20.81 -18.02 -8.03
N GLU A 67 -21.94 -17.93 -7.35
CA GLU A 67 -22.98 -16.93 -7.57
C GLU A 67 -22.93 -15.90 -6.44
N GLY A 68 -23.02 -14.62 -6.77
CA GLY A 68 -22.99 -13.52 -5.80
C GLY A 68 -21.57 -13.06 -5.43
N VAL A 69 -21.51 -11.94 -4.71
CA VAL A 69 -20.26 -11.23 -4.39
C VAL A 69 -19.53 -11.93 -3.27
N SER A 70 -20.24 -12.33 -2.22
CA SER A 70 -19.69 -13.07 -1.10
C SER A 70 -19.05 -14.39 -1.56
N GLY A 71 -19.70 -15.09 -2.49
CA GLY A 71 -19.16 -16.29 -3.12
C GLY A 71 -17.88 -16.02 -3.92
N ALA A 72 -17.88 -14.97 -4.74
CA ALA A 72 -16.74 -14.58 -5.55
C ALA A 72 -15.51 -14.18 -4.69
N VAL A 73 -15.73 -13.41 -3.62
CA VAL A 73 -14.67 -12.99 -2.70
C VAL A 73 -14.09 -14.19 -1.96
N ARG A 74 -14.93 -15.11 -1.47
CA ARG A 74 -14.46 -16.35 -0.81
C ARG A 74 -13.64 -17.21 -1.75
N ALA A 75 -14.07 -17.35 -3.01
CA ALA A 75 -13.33 -18.10 -4.02
C ALA A 75 -11.96 -17.44 -4.30
N LEU A 76 -11.90 -16.11 -4.32
CA LEU A 76 -10.67 -15.37 -4.54
C LEU A 76 -9.72 -15.41 -3.33
N ASP A 77 -10.22 -15.21 -2.11
CA ASP A 77 -9.43 -15.34 -0.86
C ASP A 77 -8.91 -16.77 -0.68
N SER A 78 -9.68 -17.78 -1.10
CA SER A 78 -9.26 -19.20 -1.06
C SER A 78 -8.19 -19.52 -2.12
N ALA A 79 -8.23 -18.83 -3.26
CA ALA A 79 -7.24 -18.98 -4.31
C ALA A 79 -5.92 -18.29 -3.92
N GLU A 80 -5.99 -17.11 -3.32
CA GLU A 80 -4.84 -16.30 -2.90
C GLU A 80 -4.98 -15.80 -1.45
N PRO A 81 -4.72 -16.67 -0.45
CA PRO A 81 -4.88 -16.31 0.97
C PRO A 81 -3.95 -15.20 1.45
N SER A 82 -2.84 -14.97 0.73
CA SER A 82 -1.86 -13.91 1.03
C SER A 82 -2.38 -12.51 0.76
N ALA A 83 -3.41 -12.36 -0.08
CA ALA A 83 -4.02 -11.07 -0.38
C ALA A 83 -4.94 -10.56 0.75
N CYS A 84 -5.23 -11.40 1.75
CA CYS A 84 -6.01 -11.05 2.95
C CYS A 84 -7.33 -10.32 2.64
N LEU A 85 -8.02 -10.68 1.56
CA LEU A 85 -9.20 -9.97 1.08
C LEU A 85 -10.36 -10.00 2.08
N LEU A 86 -10.52 -11.11 2.80
CA LEU A 86 -11.46 -11.22 3.91
C LEU A 86 -10.85 -10.80 5.25
N GLY A 87 -9.54 -10.55 5.30
CA GLY A 87 -8.83 -10.15 6.50
C GLY A 87 -7.92 -11.24 7.08
N ALA A 88 -6.96 -10.79 7.90
CA ALA A 88 -5.88 -11.57 8.46
C ALA A 88 -6.31 -12.40 9.68
N THR A 89 -7.32 -11.94 10.43
CA THR A 89 -7.86 -12.63 11.61
C THR A 89 -9.28 -13.13 11.39
N ALA A 90 -9.70 -14.13 12.16
CA ALA A 90 -11.08 -14.64 12.12
C ALA A 90 -12.12 -13.58 12.50
N GLU A 91 -11.75 -12.62 13.37
CA GLU A 91 -12.61 -11.51 13.75
C GLU A 91 -12.79 -10.51 12.60
N GLU A 92 -11.71 -10.15 11.90
CA GLU A 92 -11.77 -9.30 10.71
C GLU A 92 -12.57 -9.97 9.59
N ARG A 93 -12.38 -11.28 9.38
CA ARG A 93 -13.16 -12.09 8.43
C ARG A 93 -14.66 -11.98 8.66
N GLY A 94 -15.11 -12.13 9.91
CA GLY A 94 -16.52 -11.95 10.24
C GLY A 94 -17.04 -10.54 9.96
N LYS A 95 -16.23 -9.50 10.21
CA LYS A 95 -16.59 -8.10 9.95
C LYS A 95 -16.65 -7.79 8.45
N VAL A 96 -15.67 -8.25 7.66
CA VAL A 96 -15.65 -8.06 6.20
C VAL A 96 -16.85 -8.74 5.55
N GLU A 97 -17.12 -10.00 5.93
CA GLU A 97 -18.28 -10.73 5.41
C GLU A 97 -19.59 -10.04 5.77
N SER A 98 -19.73 -9.54 7.00
CA SER A 98 -20.93 -8.80 7.42
C SER A 98 -21.15 -7.53 6.60
N TRP A 99 -20.09 -6.79 6.27
CA TRP A 99 -20.18 -5.64 5.36
C TRP A 99 -20.63 -6.05 3.97
N ILE A 100 -20.04 -7.10 3.40
CA ILE A 100 -20.40 -7.58 2.05
C ILE A 100 -21.86 -8.03 2.00
N GLU A 101 -22.33 -8.82 2.97
CA GLU A 101 -23.73 -9.26 3.06
C GLU A 101 -24.71 -8.09 3.19
N ASN A 102 -24.30 -7.05 3.92
CA ASN A 102 -25.09 -5.83 4.08
C ASN A 102 -25.18 -5.03 2.76
N VAL A 103 -24.07 -4.92 2.01
CA VAL A 103 -24.06 -4.31 0.66
C VAL A 103 -24.94 -5.11 -0.30
N GLU A 104 -24.85 -6.43 -0.29
CA GLU A 104 -25.68 -7.34 -1.11
C GLU A 104 -27.17 -7.17 -0.82
N SER A 105 -27.54 -7.11 0.46
CA SER A 105 -28.95 -7.04 0.87
C SER A 105 -29.56 -5.65 0.65
N ASN A 106 -28.79 -4.58 0.89
CA ASN A 106 -29.33 -3.22 0.97
C ASN A 106 -29.01 -2.36 -0.26
N LEU A 107 -27.80 -2.43 -0.82
CA LEU A 107 -27.40 -1.54 -1.91
C LEU A 107 -27.60 -2.18 -3.28
N LEU A 108 -27.18 -3.43 -3.42
CA LEU A 108 -27.27 -4.16 -4.69
C LEU A 108 -28.72 -4.31 -5.17
N THR A 109 -29.65 -4.56 -4.25
CA THR A 109 -31.08 -4.65 -4.54
C THR A 109 -31.64 -3.35 -5.11
N MET A 110 -31.04 -2.20 -4.81
CA MET A 110 -31.47 -0.87 -5.29
C MET A 110 -30.97 -0.54 -6.71
N LEU A 111 -29.99 -1.29 -7.22
CA LEU A 111 -29.47 -1.12 -8.57
C LEU A 111 -30.38 -1.72 -9.66
N GLY A 112 -31.37 -2.53 -9.30
CA GLY A 112 -32.36 -3.10 -10.22
C GLY A 112 -33.12 -2.06 -11.06
N ALA A 113 -33.48 -2.42 -12.30
CA ALA A 113 -34.12 -1.52 -13.26
C ALA A 113 -35.52 -1.03 -12.82
N GLU A 114 -36.21 -1.79 -11.97
CA GLU A 114 -37.58 -1.51 -11.52
C GLU A 114 -37.66 -0.62 -10.26
N VAL A 115 -36.52 -0.26 -9.67
CA VAL A 115 -36.48 0.47 -8.40
C VAL A 115 -36.72 1.97 -8.62
N LYS A 116 -37.66 2.54 -7.84
CA LYS A 116 -37.92 3.99 -7.84
C LYS A 116 -36.68 4.76 -7.40
N VAL A 117 -36.28 5.76 -8.19
CA VAL A 117 -35.11 6.64 -7.91
C VAL A 117 -35.19 7.29 -6.53
N THR A 118 -36.39 7.65 -6.06
CA THR A 118 -36.59 8.23 -4.73
C THR A 118 -36.27 7.25 -3.60
N LEU A 119 -36.62 5.97 -3.76
CA LEU A 119 -36.31 4.92 -2.79
C LEU A 119 -34.80 4.62 -2.80
N ALA A 120 -34.23 4.45 -3.99
CA ALA A 120 -32.79 4.24 -4.17
C ALA A 120 -31.97 5.39 -3.55
N LYS A 121 -32.44 6.64 -3.70
CA LYS A 121 -31.78 7.81 -3.11
C LYS A 121 -31.82 7.79 -1.59
N SER A 122 -32.97 7.47 -0.99
CA SER A 122 -33.11 7.38 0.47
C SER A 122 -32.17 6.32 1.06
N VAL A 123 -32.11 5.15 0.43
CA VAL A 123 -31.23 4.06 0.87
C VAL A 123 -29.77 4.44 0.71
N ALA A 124 -29.40 5.09 -0.40
CA ALA A 124 -28.04 5.56 -0.62
C ALA A 124 -27.61 6.61 0.42
N GLU A 125 -28.49 7.57 0.75
CA GLU A 125 -28.22 8.60 1.78
C GLU A 125 -28.03 7.99 3.18
N GLU A 126 -28.87 7.02 3.54
CA GLU A 126 -28.74 6.27 4.79
C GLU A 126 -27.42 5.51 4.85
N TYR A 127 -27.05 4.83 3.77
CA TYR A 127 -25.81 4.07 3.69
C TYR A 127 -24.55 4.94 3.72
N VAL A 128 -24.58 6.08 3.02
CA VAL A 128 -23.56 7.13 3.11
C VAL A 128 -23.37 7.55 4.58
N GLY A 129 -24.47 7.70 5.33
CA GLY A 129 -24.45 7.98 6.75
C GLY A 129 -23.79 6.88 7.58
N ILE A 130 -24.10 5.62 7.31
CA ILE A 130 -23.52 4.45 7.97
C ILE A 130 -22.00 4.42 7.77
N VAL A 131 -21.53 4.50 6.52
CA VAL A 131 -20.10 4.47 6.18
C VAL A 131 -19.38 5.68 6.78
N SER A 132 -19.94 6.88 6.62
CA SER A 132 -19.32 8.10 7.15
C SER A 132 -19.19 8.05 8.67
N LYS A 133 -20.23 7.55 9.36
CA LYS A 133 -20.20 7.37 10.81
C LYS A 133 -19.14 6.34 11.20
N HIS A 134 -19.10 5.20 10.52
CA HIS A 134 -18.13 4.13 10.78
C HIS A 134 -16.69 4.65 10.70
N LEU A 135 -16.33 5.30 9.58
CA LEU A 135 -15.01 5.88 9.37
C LEU A 135 -14.67 6.98 10.40
N SER A 136 -15.66 7.77 10.83
CA SER A 136 -15.46 8.81 11.84
C SER A 136 -15.27 8.28 13.26
N VAL A 137 -15.96 7.19 13.62
CA VAL A 137 -15.96 6.62 14.97
C VAL A 137 -14.73 5.75 15.18
N GLU A 138 -14.40 4.90 14.21
CA GLU A 138 -13.26 3.99 14.30
C GLU A 138 -11.92 4.67 13.99
N LYS A 139 -11.93 5.91 13.45
CA LYS A 139 -10.73 6.62 12.96
C LYS A 139 -9.89 5.79 11.99
N GLY A 140 -10.51 4.84 11.30
CA GLY A 140 -9.88 3.97 10.32
C GLY A 140 -9.83 4.61 8.95
N ALA A 141 -8.79 4.30 8.18
CA ALA A 141 -8.72 4.60 6.75
C ALA A 141 -9.52 3.60 5.89
N TYR A 142 -10.01 2.51 6.51
CA TYR A 142 -10.72 1.40 5.88
C TYR A 142 -11.91 0.97 6.75
N LEU A 143 -12.83 0.19 6.19
CA LEU A 143 -14.04 -0.30 6.87
C LEU A 143 -13.74 -1.37 7.91
N VAL A 144 -12.72 -2.20 7.67
CA VAL A 144 -12.32 -3.27 8.59
C VAL A 144 -10.80 -3.34 8.66
N GLY A 145 -10.27 -3.17 9.88
CA GLY A 145 -8.83 -3.25 10.12
C GLY A 145 -8.07 -2.02 9.60
N ASP A 146 -6.77 -2.21 9.41
CA ASP A 146 -5.82 -1.13 9.05
C ASP A 146 -5.36 -1.20 7.58
N TYR A 147 -6.00 -2.03 6.75
CA TYR A 147 -5.63 -2.28 5.35
C TYR A 147 -6.87 -2.40 4.45
N LEU A 148 -6.67 -2.30 3.13
CA LEU A 148 -7.74 -2.44 2.15
C LEU A 148 -8.30 -3.86 2.13
N THR A 149 -9.61 -4.00 2.35
CA THR A 149 -10.30 -5.30 2.31
C THR A 149 -11.32 -5.37 1.17
N ALA A 150 -11.89 -6.56 0.95
CA ALA A 150 -12.99 -6.72 0.00
C ALA A 150 -14.22 -5.88 0.36
N ALA A 151 -14.47 -5.65 1.66
CA ALA A 151 -15.57 -4.80 2.11
C ALA A 151 -15.41 -3.37 1.57
N ASP A 152 -14.20 -2.82 1.57
CA ASP A 152 -13.93 -1.46 1.10
C ASP A 152 -14.24 -1.31 -0.39
N VAL A 153 -13.66 -2.19 -1.20
CA VAL A 153 -13.79 -2.16 -2.66
C VAL A 153 -15.25 -2.35 -3.08
N ILE A 154 -15.92 -3.37 -2.52
CA ILE A 154 -17.30 -3.69 -2.87
C ILE A 154 -18.23 -2.56 -2.45
N THR A 155 -18.08 -2.06 -1.22
CA THR A 155 -18.90 -0.97 -0.71
C THR A 155 -18.70 0.29 -1.55
N ALA A 156 -17.45 0.65 -1.85
CA ALA A 156 -17.14 1.84 -2.64
C ALA A 156 -17.71 1.73 -4.06
N CYS A 157 -17.50 0.62 -4.77
CA CYS A 157 -17.96 0.42 -6.15
C CYS A 157 -19.49 0.42 -6.27
N VAL A 158 -20.19 -0.31 -5.38
CA VAL A 158 -21.65 -0.41 -5.42
C VAL A 158 -22.29 0.91 -5.01
N LEU A 159 -21.76 1.57 -3.97
CA LEU A 159 -22.27 2.87 -3.53
C LEU A 159 -22.04 3.94 -4.60
N ALA A 160 -20.86 3.95 -5.22
CA ALA A 160 -20.51 4.84 -6.32
C ALA A 160 -21.50 4.76 -7.49
N GLU A 161 -21.84 3.55 -7.93
CA GLU A 161 -22.82 3.37 -9.01
C GLU A 161 -24.22 3.80 -8.58
N LEU A 162 -24.64 3.45 -7.37
CA LEU A 162 -25.95 3.85 -6.84
C LEU A 162 -26.07 5.38 -6.78
N MET A 163 -25.02 6.06 -6.32
CA MET A 163 -24.93 7.53 -6.30
C MET A 163 -24.98 8.12 -7.71
N GLY A 164 -24.34 7.49 -8.69
CA GLY A 164 -24.41 7.87 -10.09
C GLY A 164 -25.82 7.71 -10.68
N LYS A 165 -26.52 6.63 -10.32
CA LYS A 165 -27.89 6.34 -10.78
C LYS A 165 -28.92 7.33 -10.23
N VAL A 166 -28.80 7.73 -8.97
CA VAL A 166 -29.80 8.61 -8.33
C VAL A 166 -29.50 10.11 -8.51
N GLY A 167 -28.22 10.48 -8.64
CA GLY A 167 -27.77 11.85 -8.87
C GLY A 167 -28.04 12.82 -7.70
N GLY A 168 -27.34 13.95 -7.70
CA GLY A 168 -27.62 15.08 -6.79
C GLY A 168 -27.49 14.77 -5.30
N MET A 169 -26.65 13.79 -4.94
CA MET A 169 -26.34 13.44 -3.55
C MET A 169 -25.21 14.29 -3.00
N LYS A 170 -25.31 14.65 -1.72
CA LYS A 170 -24.24 15.31 -0.98
C LYS A 170 -23.31 14.24 -0.40
N CYS A 171 -22.01 14.39 -0.63
CA CYS A 171 -20.99 13.51 -0.06
C CYS A 171 -20.14 14.31 0.92
N ALA A 172 -19.94 13.78 2.12
CA ALA A 172 -19.02 14.38 3.09
C ALA A 172 -17.58 14.23 2.59
N ASP A 173 -16.72 15.21 2.88
CA ASP A 173 -15.34 15.21 2.41
C ASP A 173 -14.55 13.96 2.85
N GLY A 174 -14.84 13.43 4.05
CA GLY A 174 -14.25 12.19 4.55
C GLY A 174 -14.64 10.96 3.74
N LEU A 175 -15.93 10.83 3.38
CA LEU A 175 -16.40 9.73 2.55
C LEU A 175 -15.82 9.82 1.13
N ARG A 176 -15.81 11.02 0.55
CA ARG A 176 -15.18 11.27 -0.75
C ARG A 176 -13.71 10.86 -0.74
N LYS A 177 -12.95 11.32 0.25
CA LYS A 177 -11.52 10.99 0.37
C LYS A 177 -11.32 9.49 0.54
N TRP A 178 -12.17 8.81 1.31
CA TRP A 178 -12.15 7.36 1.42
C TRP A 178 -12.45 6.66 0.09
N MET A 179 -13.50 7.06 -0.64
CA MET A 179 -13.82 6.50 -1.95
C MET A 179 -12.70 6.75 -2.97
N GLU A 180 -12.02 7.89 -2.91
CA GLU A 180 -10.84 8.19 -3.72
C GLU A 180 -9.65 7.30 -3.31
N THR A 181 -9.39 7.10 -2.01
CA THR A 181 -8.37 6.17 -1.51
C THR A 181 -8.64 4.74 -2.00
N VAL A 182 -9.89 4.28 -1.94
CA VAL A 182 -10.27 2.94 -2.41
C VAL A 182 -10.18 2.86 -3.94
N ALA A 183 -10.61 3.88 -4.69
CA ALA A 183 -10.53 3.89 -6.16
C ALA A 183 -9.08 3.97 -6.68
N VAL A 184 -8.20 4.70 -5.98
CA VAL A 184 -6.77 4.81 -6.30
C VAL A 184 -6.04 3.51 -5.93
N GLY A 185 -6.34 2.92 -4.78
CA GLY A 185 -5.78 1.64 -4.35
C GLY A 185 -6.23 0.44 -5.18
N ALA A 186 -7.32 0.58 -5.96
CA ALA A 186 -7.97 -0.57 -6.58
C ALA A 186 -8.13 -0.46 -8.12
N CYS A 187 -8.10 0.72 -8.75
CA CYS A 187 -8.41 0.80 -10.18
C CYS A 187 -7.75 1.92 -11.00
N GLY A 188 -6.99 2.84 -10.40
CA GLY A 188 -6.42 3.98 -11.17
C GLY A 188 -7.48 4.82 -11.90
N MET A 189 -8.74 4.82 -11.43
CA MET A 189 -9.84 5.56 -12.04
C MET A 189 -9.77 7.03 -11.63
N LYS A 190 -9.71 7.92 -12.61
CA LYS A 190 -9.75 9.37 -12.40
C LYS A 190 -11.21 9.84 -12.35
N LEU A 191 -11.66 10.32 -11.18
CA LEU A 191 -12.94 11.03 -11.05
C LEU A 191 -12.81 12.40 -11.74
N GLU A 192 -13.64 12.69 -12.75
CA GLU A 192 -13.72 14.05 -13.32
C GLU A 192 -14.81 14.86 -12.62
N LEU A 193 -14.47 16.10 -12.24
CA LEU A 193 -15.36 17.06 -11.59
C LEU A 193 -15.64 18.23 -12.56
N GLY A 194 -16.91 18.50 -12.82
CA GLY A 194 -17.34 19.75 -13.48
C GLY A 194 -17.42 20.91 -12.47
N GLU A 195 -16.91 22.07 -12.85
CA GLU A 195 -17.02 23.32 -12.07
C GLU A 195 -18.19 24.18 -12.54
N GLU A 196 -18.91 24.81 -11.61
CA GLU A 196 -19.72 26.00 -11.89
C GLU A 196 -19.20 27.23 -11.13
N LYS A 197 -19.31 28.39 -11.79
CA LYS A 197 -18.66 29.66 -11.46
C LYS A 197 -19.21 30.34 -10.19
N SER A 198 -18.26 30.96 -9.50
CA SER A 198 -18.38 31.78 -8.28
C SER A 198 -19.11 33.12 -8.48
N ALA A 199 -19.77 33.59 -7.42
CA ALA A 199 -19.93 35.01 -7.11
C ALA A 199 -19.45 35.29 -5.67
N ALA A 200 -18.75 36.43 -5.53
CA ALA A 200 -17.82 36.81 -4.46
C ALA A 200 -18.43 37.29 -3.13
N ALA A 201 -17.67 37.23 -2.02
CA ALA A 201 -17.33 38.39 -1.17
C ALA A 201 -16.51 38.04 0.12
N SER A 202 -15.41 38.80 0.29
CA SER A 202 -14.76 39.41 1.48
C SER A 202 -14.37 38.63 2.76
N LYS A 203 -13.03 38.57 2.94
CA LYS A 203 -12.12 38.60 4.11
C LYS A 203 -12.64 38.82 5.55
N GLU A 204 -12.07 38.05 6.48
CA GLU A 204 -11.37 38.52 7.71
C GLU A 204 -10.41 37.43 8.26
N GLU A 205 -9.31 37.81 8.91
CA GLU A 205 -8.13 36.95 9.19
C GLU A 205 -7.73 36.90 10.69
N LYS A 206 -7.32 35.68 11.13
CA LYS A 206 -6.43 35.24 12.26
C LYS A 206 -6.96 35.23 13.74
N PRO A 207 -6.39 34.40 14.68
CA PRO A 207 -5.22 33.51 14.56
C PRO A 207 -5.23 32.08 15.17
N ALA A 208 -4.32 31.25 14.61
CA ALA A 208 -3.50 30.17 15.20
C ALA A 208 -4.13 28.97 15.94
N ALA A 209 -3.99 27.76 15.37
CA ALA A 209 -3.37 26.57 16.01
C ALA A 209 -3.44 25.31 15.12
N ALA A 210 -2.35 24.55 15.12
CA ALA A 210 -2.18 23.17 14.62
C ALA A 210 -2.39 22.90 13.11
N THR A 211 -1.28 22.92 12.38
CA THR A 211 -1.16 22.44 10.99
C THR A 211 -1.27 20.91 10.93
N SER A 212 -2.37 20.42 10.36
CA SER A 212 -2.54 19.06 9.84
C SER A 212 -1.97 18.98 8.43
N SER A 213 -0.97 18.13 8.19
CA SER A 213 -0.23 18.04 6.93
C SER A 213 -0.99 17.23 5.87
N ASP A 214 -1.22 17.87 4.72
CA ASP A 214 -1.52 17.26 3.43
C ASP A 214 -0.50 16.17 3.07
N GLY A 215 -0.93 15.19 2.26
CA GLY A 215 -0.06 14.19 1.62
C GLY A 215 0.82 14.78 0.52
N SER A 216 1.43 15.94 0.77
CA SER A 216 2.33 16.62 -0.16
C SER A 216 3.75 16.08 -0.02
N ILE A 217 4.28 15.47 -1.09
CA ILE A 217 5.72 15.18 -1.21
C ILE A 217 6.46 16.51 -1.29
N SER A 218 7.45 16.72 -0.42
CA SER A 218 8.28 17.92 -0.44
C SER A 218 9.77 17.55 -0.43
N ILE A 219 10.58 18.31 -1.17
CA ILE A 219 12.03 18.15 -1.20
C ILE A 219 12.61 18.83 0.03
N LEU A 220 13.33 18.06 0.85
CA LEU A 220 14.09 18.62 1.95
C LEU A 220 15.34 19.31 1.43
N THR A 221 15.43 20.61 1.68
CA THR A 221 16.55 21.47 1.29
C THR A 221 17.52 21.73 2.44
N ASP A 222 17.16 21.35 3.67
CA ASP A 222 17.97 21.50 4.87
C ASP A 222 18.23 20.12 5.51
N SER A 223 19.49 19.69 5.52
CA SER A 223 19.90 18.40 6.10
C SER A 223 19.99 18.42 7.63
N ALA A 224 19.88 19.59 8.27
CA ALA A 224 20.05 19.76 9.71
C ALA A 224 18.95 19.09 10.55
N SER A 225 17.74 18.89 10.00
CA SER A 225 16.60 18.29 10.71
C SER A 225 16.64 16.76 10.79
N VAL A 226 17.61 16.11 10.13
CA VAL A 226 17.80 14.66 10.18
C VAL A 226 19.29 14.35 10.38
N PRO A 227 19.72 14.04 11.62
CA PRO A 227 21.14 13.89 11.96
C PRO A 227 21.90 12.89 11.08
N ILE A 228 21.20 11.87 10.59
CA ILE A 228 21.83 10.85 9.74
C ILE A 228 22.23 11.39 8.37
N LEU A 229 21.45 12.31 7.80
CA LEU A 229 21.76 12.92 6.50
C LEU A 229 22.99 13.83 6.59
N ALA A 230 23.22 14.45 7.75
CA ALA A 230 24.43 15.23 7.98
C ALA A 230 25.71 14.37 7.92
N THR A 231 25.61 13.06 8.17
CA THR A 231 26.77 12.14 8.12
C THR A 231 27.20 11.77 6.71
N LEU A 232 26.33 11.99 5.71
CA LEU A 232 26.62 11.73 4.29
C LEU A 232 27.68 12.68 3.71
N GLY A 233 28.00 13.79 4.39
CA GLY A 233 29.08 14.69 3.98
C GLY A 233 28.93 15.21 2.54
N SER A 234 29.88 14.86 1.67
CA SER A 234 29.90 15.28 0.26
C SER A 234 29.17 14.33 -0.70
N ILE A 235 28.44 13.35 -0.17
CA ILE A 235 27.73 12.37 -0.99
C ILE A 235 26.50 13.01 -1.62
N SER A 236 26.34 12.89 -2.94
CA SER A 236 25.20 13.46 -3.67
C SER A 236 23.92 12.68 -3.38
N HIS A 237 22.90 13.34 -2.83
CA HIS A 237 21.61 12.74 -2.51
C HIS A 237 20.48 13.76 -2.59
N THR A 238 19.24 13.28 -2.64
CA THR A 238 18.03 14.10 -2.53
C THR A 238 17.04 13.39 -1.63
N THR A 239 16.39 14.11 -0.72
CA THR A 239 15.47 13.51 0.24
C THR A 239 14.07 14.06 0.06
N TYR A 240 13.11 13.15 0.03
CA TYR A 240 11.68 13.43 -0.10
C TYR A 240 10.98 13.08 1.21
N THR A 241 10.13 13.99 1.69
CA THR A 241 9.22 13.72 2.80
C THR A 241 7.92 13.09 2.28
N HIS A 242 7.38 12.14 3.03
CA HIS A 242 6.11 11.49 2.71
C HIS A 242 5.40 11.02 3.98
N SER A 243 4.12 10.68 3.88
CA SER A 243 3.45 9.93 4.96
C SER A 243 4.11 8.57 5.14
N SER A 244 4.27 8.12 6.40
CA SER A 244 4.82 6.79 6.70
C SER A 244 3.98 5.68 6.05
N ALA A 245 4.66 4.78 5.36
CA ALA A 245 4.12 3.54 4.83
C ALA A 245 4.82 2.36 5.53
N LYS A 246 4.09 1.27 5.82
CA LYS A 246 4.67 0.11 6.53
C LYS A 246 5.24 -0.92 5.56
N THR A 247 4.80 -0.93 4.31
CA THR A 247 5.32 -1.81 3.25
C THR A 247 5.94 -1.01 2.12
N VAL A 248 6.82 -1.65 1.33
CA VAL A 248 7.49 -0.99 0.18
C VAL A 248 6.45 -0.68 -0.91
N GLU A 249 5.44 -1.52 -1.03
CA GLU A 249 4.33 -1.42 -1.95
C GLU A 249 3.40 -0.26 -1.57
N GLU A 250 3.08 -0.10 -0.27
CA GLU A 250 2.37 1.07 0.25
C GLU A 250 3.17 2.35 -0.01
N LEU A 251 4.50 2.32 0.12
CA LEU A 251 5.35 3.48 -0.13
C LEU A 251 5.35 3.89 -1.61
N LEU A 252 5.47 2.90 -2.51
CA LEU A 252 5.42 3.09 -3.97
C LEU A 252 4.08 3.67 -4.43
N VAL A 253 2.98 3.27 -3.80
CA VAL A 253 1.62 3.69 -4.16
C VAL A 253 1.22 5.01 -3.47
N ALA A 254 1.48 5.14 -2.17
CA ALA A 254 1.06 6.30 -1.39
C ALA A 254 1.92 7.54 -1.69
N CYS A 255 3.20 7.34 -2.02
CA CYS A 255 4.15 8.42 -2.26
C CYS A 255 5.08 8.07 -3.44
N PRO A 256 4.58 8.13 -4.68
CA PRO A 256 5.38 7.88 -5.88
C PRO A 256 6.49 8.93 -5.94
N LEU A 257 7.70 8.51 -5.56
CA LEU A 257 8.87 9.36 -5.60
C LEU A 257 9.19 9.68 -7.06
N PRO A 258 9.47 10.95 -7.39
CA PRO A 258 9.66 11.34 -8.77
C PRO A 258 10.91 10.65 -9.34
N PRO A 259 10.84 10.08 -10.57
CA PRO A 259 12.00 9.52 -11.23
C PRO A 259 13.10 10.58 -11.38
N LEU A 260 14.35 10.19 -11.16
CA LEU A 260 15.48 11.11 -11.34
C LEU A 260 15.70 11.39 -12.84
N PRO A 261 16.00 12.64 -13.23
CA PRO A 261 16.39 12.95 -14.60
C PRO A 261 17.61 12.11 -15.03
N GLY A 262 17.41 11.22 -15.99
CA GLY A 262 18.44 10.29 -16.48
C GLY A 262 18.46 8.91 -15.84
N ALA A 263 17.63 8.65 -14.81
CA ALA A 263 17.47 7.35 -14.16
C ALA A 263 15.97 7.07 -13.87
N PRO A 264 15.15 6.85 -14.93
CA PRO A 264 13.71 6.65 -14.79
C PRO A 264 13.35 5.36 -14.05
N ASP A 265 14.23 4.36 -14.07
CA ASP A 265 14.06 3.04 -13.46
C ASP A 265 14.76 2.95 -12.10
N GLY A 266 14.57 3.95 -11.23
CA GLY A 266 15.12 3.93 -9.88
C GLY A 266 14.53 2.78 -9.05
N THR A 267 15.33 2.20 -8.17
CA THR A 267 14.93 1.03 -7.39
C THR A 267 14.80 1.35 -5.89
N HIS A 268 13.79 0.79 -5.24
CA HIS A 268 13.67 0.85 -3.79
C HIS A 268 14.50 -0.25 -3.14
N THR A 269 14.91 -0.07 -1.89
CA THR A 269 15.60 -1.13 -1.15
C THR A 269 14.67 -1.81 -0.16
N LYS A 270 14.83 -3.12 0.03
CA LYS A 270 14.45 -3.76 1.29
C LYS A 270 15.67 -3.92 2.18
N ASN A 271 15.49 -3.67 3.48
CA ASN A 271 16.57 -3.71 4.46
C ASN A 271 16.27 -4.71 5.57
N LEU A 272 17.21 -5.62 5.82
CA LEU A 272 17.09 -6.64 6.86
C LEU A 272 18.24 -6.48 7.85
N PHE A 273 17.90 -6.41 9.14
CA PHE A 273 18.91 -6.46 10.21
C PHE A 273 18.92 -7.85 10.86
N LEU A 274 19.97 -8.61 10.55
CA LEU A 274 20.13 -10.00 10.96
C LEU A 274 21.26 -10.14 11.99
N LYS A 275 21.14 -11.14 12.85
CA LYS A 275 22.19 -11.54 13.77
C LYS A 275 22.41 -13.04 13.78
N ASP A 276 23.67 -13.41 13.96
CA ASP A 276 24.09 -14.75 14.31
C ASP A 276 24.86 -14.74 15.63
N LYS A 277 24.80 -15.84 16.39
CA LYS A 277 25.46 -15.92 17.71
C LYS A 277 26.99 -15.90 17.60
N LYS A 278 27.54 -16.51 16.54
CA LYS A 278 28.98 -16.66 16.32
C LYS A 278 29.52 -15.61 15.36
N HIS A 279 28.75 -15.24 14.34
CA HIS A 279 29.21 -14.42 13.23
C HIS A 279 28.85 -12.94 13.34
N GLY A 280 28.09 -12.52 14.35
CA GLY A 280 27.81 -11.11 14.61
C GLY A 280 26.54 -10.59 13.92
N SER A 281 26.52 -9.29 13.63
CA SER A 281 25.35 -8.58 13.12
C SER A 281 25.56 -8.18 11.66
N PHE A 282 24.47 -8.18 10.88
CA PHE A 282 24.49 -7.91 9.44
C PHE A 282 23.37 -6.93 9.10
N LEU A 283 23.71 -5.85 8.39
CA LEU A 283 22.75 -4.99 7.71
C LEU A 283 22.73 -5.36 6.24
N VAL A 284 21.64 -5.98 5.79
CA VAL A 284 21.47 -6.44 4.40
C VAL A 284 20.58 -5.45 3.67
N THR A 285 21.12 -4.80 2.64
CA THR A 285 20.38 -3.93 1.73
C THR A 285 20.27 -4.61 0.37
N ALA A 286 19.04 -4.96 -0.02
CA ALA A 286 18.77 -5.78 -1.21
C ALA A 286 17.69 -5.16 -2.11
N HIS A 287 17.69 -5.60 -3.38
CA HIS A 287 16.58 -5.31 -4.29
C HIS A 287 15.28 -5.95 -3.75
N PRO A 288 14.09 -5.34 -3.94
CA PRO A 288 12.85 -5.86 -3.37
C PRO A 288 12.56 -7.30 -3.83
N GLU A 289 12.87 -7.59 -5.08
CA GLU A 289 12.68 -8.90 -5.72
C GLU A 289 13.81 -9.91 -5.46
N SER A 290 14.94 -9.52 -4.87
CA SER A 290 16.06 -10.46 -4.63
C SER A 290 15.70 -11.46 -3.53
N ASP A 291 15.95 -12.76 -3.71
CA ASP A 291 15.74 -13.76 -2.65
C ASP A 291 16.75 -13.55 -1.52
N THR A 292 16.26 -13.19 -0.33
CA THR A 292 17.06 -12.95 0.88
C THR A 292 16.93 -14.07 1.89
N ASN A 293 16.67 -15.31 1.46
CA ASN A 293 16.66 -16.48 2.33
C ASN A 293 17.97 -16.57 3.15
N THR A 294 17.82 -16.63 4.47
CA THR A 294 18.93 -16.63 5.44
C THR A 294 19.93 -17.77 5.23
N LYS A 295 19.49 -18.94 4.72
CA LYS A 295 20.40 -20.05 4.39
C LYS A 295 21.25 -19.77 3.16
N GLY A 296 20.65 -19.16 2.12
CA GLY A 296 21.36 -18.76 0.92
C GLY A 296 22.36 -17.64 1.21
N LEU A 297 21.93 -16.66 2.00
CA LEU A 297 22.77 -15.55 2.44
C LEU A 297 23.98 -16.04 3.24
N ALA A 298 23.80 -16.95 4.21
CA ALA A 298 24.91 -17.53 4.97
C ALA A 298 25.99 -18.18 4.09
N LYS A 299 25.58 -18.81 2.98
CA LYS A 299 26.50 -19.42 2.01
C LYS A 299 27.27 -18.37 1.21
N HIS A 300 26.58 -17.32 0.73
CA HIS A 300 27.22 -16.22 0.01
C HIS A 300 28.23 -15.48 0.88
N LEU A 301 27.89 -15.27 2.15
CA LEU A 301 28.78 -14.69 3.17
C LEU A 301 29.89 -15.64 3.63
N LYS A 302 29.95 -16.87 3.10
CA LYS A 302 30.96 -17.91 3.44
C LYS A 302 31.06 -18.16 4.96
N LEU A 303 29.93 -18.07 5.68
CA LEU A 303 29.90 -18.30 7.12
C LEU A 303 30.11 -19.78 7.44
N THR A 304 31.03 -20.09 8.36
CA THR A 304 31.45 -21.46 8.66
C THR A 304 31.02 -21.95 10.05
N GLY A 305 30.59 -23.22 10.11
CA GLY A 305 30.12 -23.86 11.34
C GLY A 305 28.60 -23.80 11.49
N LYS A 306 28.10 -23.81 12.72
CA LYS A 306 26.66 -23.72 13.00
C LYS A 306 26.18 -22.28 12.82
N VAL A 307 25.67 -21.96 11.64
CA VAL A 307 25.13 -20.64 11.29
C VAL A 307 23.62 -20.63 11.48
N ASN A 308 23.10 -19.62 12.19
CA ASN A 308 21.68 -19.36 12.35
C ASN A 308 21.40 -17.84 12.32
N LEU A 309 21.39 -17.29 11.10
CA LEU A 309 20.97 -15.93 10.82
C LEU A 309 19.48 -15.77 11.10
N ARG A 310 19.14 -14.86 12.00
CA ARG A 310 17.78 -14.50 12.41
C ARG A 310 17.65 -13.00 12.55
N PHE A 311 16.43 -12.46 12.47
CA PHE A 311 16.22 -11.05 12.78
C PHE A 311 16.71 -10.71 14.19
N ALA A 312 17.38 -9.56 14.30
CA ALA A 312 17.72 -9.02 15.61
C ALA A 312 16.45 -8.58 16.35
N ASP A 313 16.51 -8.61 17.69
CA ASP A 313 15.44 -8.01 18.49
C ASP A 313 15.56 -6.48 18.48
N VAL A 314 14.49 -5.82 18.90
CA VAL A 314 14.36 -4.35 18.89
C VAL A 314 15.50 -3.67 19.67
N ALA A 315 15.86 -4.21 20.83
CA ALA A 315 16.93 -3.65 21.66
C ALA A 315 18.30 -3.72 20.97
N HIS A 316 18.60 -4.82 20.29
CA HIS A 316 19.84 -4.97 19.55
C HIS A 316 19.87 -4.13 18.26
N LEU A 317 18.73 -3.97 17.59
CA LEU A 317 18.57 -3.06 16.45
C LEU A 317 18.84 -1.61 16.86
N ASP A 318 18.17 -1.12 17.91
CA ASP A 318 18.35 0.24 18.42
C ASP A 318 19.79 0.49 18.87
N LYS A 319 20.39 -0.48 19.59
CA LYS A 319 21.79 -0.38 20.01
C LYS A 319 22.77 -0.21 18.85
N CYS A 320 22.59 -0.96 17.75
CA CYS A 320 23.55 -0.97 16.65
C CYS A 320 23.27 0.14 15.62
N LEU A 321 22.00 0.35 15.29
CA LEU A 321 21.56 1.17 14.15
C LEU A 321 20.74 2.41 14.57
N GLY A 322 20.38 2.57 15.84
CA GLY A 322 19.67 3.73 16.37
C GLY A 322 18.33 4.01 15.68
N CYS A 323 17.62 2.95 15.25
CA CYS A 323 16.33 3.07 14.56
C CYS A 323 15.35 1.98 14.98
N GLU A 324 14.06 2.25 14.78
CA GLU A 324 12.98 1.33 15.10
C GLU A 324 12.75 0.29 13.98
N PRO A 325 12.14 -0.86 14.28
CA PRO A 325 11.71 -1.82 13.27
C PRO A 325 10.82 -1.13 12.21
N GLY A 326 11.15 -1.33 10.93
CA GLY A 326 10.47 -0.66 9.81
C GLY A 326 11.09 0.67 9.37
N HIS A 327 12.05 1.22 10.13
CA HIS A 327 12.80 2.43 9.76
C HIS A 327 14.18 2.14 9.17
N VAL A 328 14.53 0.86 9.03
CA VAL A 328 15.88 0.41 8.69
C VAL A 328 16.24 0.81 7.26
N GLY A 329 17.40 1.44 7.11
CA GLY A 329 18.02 1.76 5.82
C GLY A 329 19.54 1.65 5.88
N PRO A 330 20.23 1.68 4.72
CA PRO A 330 21.68 1.57 4.64
C PRO A 330 22.38 2.71 5.39
N MET A 331 21.78 3.91 5.41
CA MET A 331 22.32 5.07 6.12
C MET A 331 22.38 4.86 7.64
N CYS A 332 21.54 3.99 8.22
CA CYS A 332 21.52 3.69 9.66
C CYS A 332 22.88 3.19 10.19
N ILE A 333 23.73 2.67 9.30
CA ILE A 333 25.07 2.20 9.65
C ILE A 333 25.96 3.31 10.23
N SER A 334 25.67 4.59 9.96
CA SER A 334 26.41 5.70 10.56
C SER A 334 26.32 5.70 12.10
N ASN A 335 25.30 5.06 12.68
CA ASN A 335 25.10 4.95 14.11
C ASN A 335 25.97 3.84 14.74
N ASP A 336 26.49 2.89 13.95
CA ASP A 336 27.39 1.84 14.43
C ASP A 336 28.82 2.40 14.60
N LYS A 337 29.09 3.03 15.75
CA LYS A 337 30.42 3.58 16.06
C LYS A 337 31.44 2.51 16.41
N GLU A 338 30.97 1.34 16.86
CA GLU A 338 31.81 0.22 17.27
C GLU A 338 32.19 -0.69 16.09
N LYS A 339 31.57 -0.49 14.92
CA LYS A 339 31.80 -1.26 13.68
C LYS A 339 31.58 -2.77 13.88
N ILE A 340 30.52 -3.10 14.61
CA ILE A 340 30.13 -4.46 14.93
C ILE A 340 29.11 -5.05 13.93
N VAL A 341 28.66 -4.22 12.98
CA VAL A 341 27.73 -4.59 11.90
C VAL A 341 28.48 -4.74 10.59
N THR A 342 28.37 -5.90 9.95
CA THR A 342 28.81 -6.10 8.57
C THR A 342 27.73 -5.60 7.60
N VAL A 343 28.10 -4.75 6.66
CA VAL A 343 27.19 -4.28 5.62
C VAL A 343 27.20 -5.28 4.48
N VAL A 344 26.02 -5.78 4.10
CA VAL A 344 25.85 -6.68 2.97
C VAL A 344 24.99 -5.96 1.94
N LEU A 345 25.54 -5.75 0.76
CA LEU A 345 24.89 -4.97 -0.29
C LEU A 345 24.69 -5.84 -1.54
N ASP A 346 23.45 -5.90 -2.00
CA ASP A 346 23.10 -6.53 -3.27
C ASP A 346 23.80 -5.81 -4.43
N SER A 347 24.51 -6.55 -5.26
CA SER A 347 25.20 -6.05 -6.45
C SER A 347 24.28 -5.25 -7.39
N LYS A 348 22.99 -5.58 -7.47
CA LYS A 348 22.00 -4.82 -8.25
C LYS A 348 21.81 -3.43 -7.67
N ILE A 349 21.69 -3.31 -6.34
CA ILE A 349 21.59 -2.02 -5.65
C ILE A 349 22.89 -1.23 -5.81
N ALA A 350 24.04 -1.87 -5.66
CA ALA A 350 25.35 -1.22 -5.80
C ALA A 350 25.57 -0.62 -7.22
N LYS A 351 24.98 -1.25 -8.25
CA LYS A 351 25.09 -0.81 -9.65
C LYS A 351 23.95 0.10 -10.11
N ALA A 352 22.89 0.24 -9.33
CA ALA A 352 21.72 1.03 -9.72
C ALA A 352 22.05 2.53 -9.83
N GLU A 353 21.49 3.19 -10.84
CA GLU A 353 21.69 4.62 -11.08
C GLU A 353 20.95 5.49 -10.06
N ALA A 354 19.84 4.99 -9.52
CA ALA A 354 19.04 5.61 -8.48
C ALA A 354 18.52 4.56 -7.50
N VAL A 355 18.77 4.78 -6.20
CA VAL A 355 18.36 3.91 -5.10
C VAL A 355 17.59 4.73 -4.08
N TYR A 356 16.35 4.33 -3.79
CA TYR A 356 15.49 4.94 -2.78
C TYR A 356 15.54 4.13 -1.48
N SER A 357 15.86 4.80 -0.37
CA SER A 357 15.90 4.16 0.94
C SER A 357 15.60 5.09 2.10
N HIS A 358 15.18 4.52 3.22
CA HIS A 358 14.86 5.26 4.44
C HIS A 358 16.12 5.79 5.14
N PRO A 359 16.17 7.07 5.54
CA PRO A 359 17.27 7.61 6.34
C PRO A 359 17.03 7.38 7.84
N GLY A 360 16.75 6.14 8.25
CA GLY A 360 16.49 5.81 9.66
C GLY A 360 15.11 6.22 10.19
N ARG A 361 14.17 6.55 9.29
CA ARG A 361 12.79 6.92 9.56
C ARG A 361 11.92 6.65 8.33
N ASN A 362 10.67 6.24 8.52
CA ASN A 362 9.79 5.76 7.45
C ASN A 362 8.89 6.84 6.80
N ASP A 363 8.93 8.08 7.27
CA ASP A 363 8.24 9.22 6.67
C ASP A 363 9.14 10.00 5.68
N MET A 364 10.29 9.43 5.34
CA MET A 364 11.25 10.02 4.42
C MET A 364 11.93 8.94 3.57
N SER A 365 12.24 9.31 2.33
CA SER A 365 13.02 8.50 1.41
C SER A 365 14.12 9.34 0.79
N THR A 366 15.35 8.86 0.89
CA THR A 366 16.54 9.48 0.29
C THR A 366 16.92 8.71 -0.96
N VAL A 367 17.12 9.44 -2.06
CA VAL A 367 17.61 8.92 -3.32
C VAL A 367 19.06 9.29 -3.53
N MET A 368 19.85 8.31 -3.98
CA MET A 368 21.24 8.48 -4.40
C MET A 368 21.64 7.36 -5.35
N ALA A 369 22.76 7.49 -6.05
CA ALA A 369 23.26 6.40 -6.89
C ALA A 369 23.84 5.26 -6.02
N GLY A 370 23.75 4.02 -6.49
CA GLY A 370 24.30 2.85 -5.78
C GLY A 370 25.80 2.98 -5.47
N LYS A 371 26.57 3.58 -6.39
CA LYS A 371 27.98 3.91 -6.18
C LYS A 371 28.22 4.88 -5.02
N GLU A 372 27.28 5.77 -4.76
CA GLU A 372 27.36 6.73 -3.66
C GLU A 372 27.07 6.05 -2.31
N LEU A 373 26.17 5.05 -2.28
CA LEU A 373 25.99 4.18 -1.10
C LEU A 373 27.26 3.37 -0.79
N VAL A 374 27.93 2.86 -1.82
CA VAL A 374 29.21 2.14 -1.65
C VAL A 374 30.28 3.10 -1.11
N LYS A 375 30.36 4.30 -1.68
CA LYS A 375 31.32 5.33 -1.28
C LYS A 375 31.08 5.81 0.15
N ASP A 376 29.84 6.09 0.53
CA ASP A 376 29.47 6.47 1.90
C ASP A 376 29.94 5.43 2.91
N ASN A 377 29.71 4.14 2.63
CA ASN A 377 30.15 3.06 3.49
C ASN A 377 31.68 2.90 3.55
N GLN A 378 32.40 3.07 2.44
CA GLN A 378 33.86 2.89 2.39
C GLN A 378 34.63 4.10 2.97
N GLU A 379 34.20 5.31 2.64
CA GLU A 379 34.95 6.54 2.92
C GLU A 379 34.35 7.31 4.11
N GLY A 380 33.02 7.36 4.20
CA GLY A 380 32.27 8.07 5.23
C GLY A 380 32.23 7.29 6.55
N THR A 381 31.45 6.22 6.59
CA THR A 381 31.26 5.41 7.81
C THR A 381 32.40 4.40 8.03
N ARG A 382 33.13 4.05 6.96
CA ARG A 382 34.26 3.12 6.95
C ARG A 382 33.91 1.73 7.51
N HIS A 383 32.76 1.21 7.09
CA HIS A 383 32.31 -0.15 7.38
C HIS A 383 32.79 -1.11 6.29
N GLU A 384 32.99 -2.37 6.65
CA GLU A 384 33.23 -3.43 5.68
C GLU A 384 31.94 -3.72 4.90
N ILE A 385 32.04 -3.67 3.57
CA ILE A 385 30.95 -4.02 2.66
C ILE A 385 31.25 -5.36 2.02
N VAL A 386 30.28 -6.27 2.09
CA VAL A 386 30.26 -7.51 1.33
C VAL A 386 29.23 -7.38 0.21
N LEU A 387 29.70 -7.39 -1.04
CA LEU A 387 28.82 -7.44 -2.20
C LEU A 387 28.34 -8.86 -2.45
N VAL A 388 27.04 -9.02 -2.70
CA VAL A 388 26.38 -10.32 -2.95
C VAL A 388 25.50 -10.19 -4.19
N ASP A 389 25.57 -11.18 -5.09
CA ASP A 389 24.79 -11.23 -6.35
C ASP A 389 23.42 -11.91 -6.19
#